data_AF-A0A947CZ46-F1
#
_entry.id   AF-A0A947CZ46-F1
#
_cell.length_a   1.000
_cell.length_b   1.000
_cell.length_c   1.000
_cell.angle_alpha   90.00
_cell.angle_beta   90.00
_cell.angle_gamma   90.00
#
_symmetry.space_group_name_H-M   'P 1'
#
loop_
_entity.id
_entity.type
_entity.pdbx_description
1 polymer ?
#
loop_
_entity_poly.entity_id
_entity_poly.type
_entity_poly.pdbx_seq_one_letter_code
_entity_poly.pdbx_strand_id
1 'polypeptide(L)' 'MAKKQTRRSISVSRNTYERLKAYCETTGVSMSSFVEERVGDFLGRSERPVRKPANEAESNDPDVKLTPDQIFTF' A
#
# COMPACT_ATOMS: atom_id res chain seq x y z
N MET A 1 -3.58 15.39 -4.47
CA MET A 1 -4.96 14.95 -4.81
C MET A 1 -4.97 13.42 -4.86
N ALA A 2 -5.79 12.76 -4.03
CA ALA A 2 -5.93 11.31 -4.12
C ALA A 2 -6.53 10.96 -5.49
N LYS A 3 -5.76 10.27 -6.35
CA LYS A 3 -6.27 9.76 -7.63
C LYS A 3 -7.52 8.94 -7.31
N LYS A 4 -8.66 9.25 -7.95
CA LYS A 4 -9.92 8.53 -7.76
C LYS A 4 -9.73 7.08 -8.24
N GLN A 5 -9.30 6.20 -7.34
CA GLN A 5 -9.12 4.78 -7.65
C GLN A 5 -10.49 4.12 -7.73
N THR A 6 -10.76 3.48 -8.86
CA THR A 6 -12.02 2.77 -9.09
C THR A 6 -11.78 1.27 -8.93
N ARG A 7 -12.54 0.62 -8.04
CA ARG A 7 -12.48 -0.84 -7.84
C ARG A 7 -13.45 -1.56 -8.79
N ARG A 8 -12.97 -2.59 -9.48
CA ARG A 8 -13.76 -3.42 -10.40
C ARG A 8 -13.39 -4.89 -10.24
N SER A 9 -14.40 -5.76 -10.35
CA SER A 9 -14.21 -7.21 -10.39
C SER A 9 -13.95 -7.66 -11.82
N ILE A 10 -13.13 -8.70 -11.99
CA ILE A 10 -12.86 -9.34 -13.28
C ILE A 10 -13.03 -10.85 -13.15
N SER A 11 -13.56 -11.48 -14.20
CA SER A 11 -13.63 -12.93 -14.29
C SER A 11 -12.31 -13.47 -14.86
N VAL A 12 -11.66 -14.38 -14.14
CA VAL A 12 -10.41 -15.04 -14.55
C VAL A 12 -10.52 -16.55 -14.32
N SER A 13 -9.77 -17.35 -15.09
CA SER A 13 -9.73 -18.80 -14.85
C SER A 13 -9.12 -19.10 -13.47
N ARG A 14 -9.58 -20.18 -12.83
CA ARG A 14 -9.06 -20.60 -11.51
C ARG A 14 -7.54 -20.77 -11.53
N ASN A 15 -7.02 -21.47 -12.53
CA ASN A 15 -5.58 -21.72 -12.68
C ASN A 15 -4.79 -20.41 -12.82
N THR A 16 -5.30 -19.44 -13.59
CA THR A 16 -4.67 -18.11 -13.72
C THR A 16 -4.64 -17.39 -12.38
N TYR A 17 -5.75 -17.40 -11.63
CA TYR A 17 -5.83 -16.74 -10.32
C TYR A 17 -4.86 -17.36 -9.30
N GLU A 18 -4.78 -18.69 -9.22
CA GLU A 18 -3.89 -19.38 -8.28
C GLU A 18 -2.41 -19.09 -8.58
N ARG A 19 -2.02 -19.09 -9.85
CA ARG A 19 -0.65 -18.71 -10.26
C ARG A 19 -0.34 -17.25 -9.92
N LEU A 20 -1.27 -16.35 -10.20
CA LEU A 20 -1.15 -14.93 -9.87
C LEU A 20 -0.99 -14.72 -8.36
N LYS A 21 -1.77 -15.45 -7.56
CA LYS A 21 -1.72 -15.42 -6.09
C LYS A 21 -0.37 -15.91 -5.58
N ALA A 22 0.07 -17.09 -6.01
CA ALA A 22 1.36 -17.64 -5.61
C ALA A 22 2.53 -16.70 -5.98
N TYR A 23 2.48 -16.08 -7.16
CA TYR A 23 3.48 -15.09 -7.58
C TYR A 23 3.48 -13.85 -6.67
N CYS A 24 2.31 -13.32 -6.35
CA CYS A 24 2.18 -12.14 -5.49
C CYS A 24 2.63 -12.43 -4.05
N GLU A 25 2.32 -13.62 -3.52
CA GLU A 25 2.73 -14.07 -2.19
C GLU A 25 4.25 -14.26 -2.10
N THR A 26 4.88 -14.86 -3.12
CA THR A 26 6.34 -15.09 -3.14
C THR A 26 7.14 -13.80 -3.31
N THR A 27 6.61 -12.83 -4.05
CA THR A 27 7.29 -11.55 -4.31
C THR A 27 6.94 -10.49 -3.25
N GLY A 28 5.95 -10.74 -2.38
CA GLY A 28 5.47 -9.77 -1.38
C GLY A 28 4.75 -8.56 -2.00
N VAL A 29 4.18 -8.71 -3.20
CA VAL A 29 3.51 -7.61 -3.92
C VAL A 29 2.00 -7.76 -3.81
N SER A 30 1.29 -6.65 -3.62
CA SER A 30 -0.18 -6.66 -3.66
C SER A 30 -0.70 -7.03 -5.05
N MET A 31 -1.71 -7.90 -5.09
CA MET A 31 -2.35 -8.35 -6.33
C MET A 31 -2.81 -7.18 -7.21
N SER A 32 -3.40 -6.15 -6.60
CA SER A 32 -3.87 -4.96 -7.30
C SER A 32 -2.72 -4.13 -7.89
N SER A 33 -1.60 -3.96 -7.16
CA SER A 33 -0.42 -3.26 -7.72
C SER A 33 0.16 -4.01 -8.90
N PHE A 34 0.24 -5.34 -8.83
CA PHE A 34 0.76 -6.15 -9.92
C PHE A 34 -0.10 -6.01 -11.18
N VAL A 35 -1.43 -6.11 -11.03
CA VAL A 35 -2.36 -5.96 -12.16
C VAL A 35 -2.28 -4.55 -12.75
N GLU A 36 -2.26 -3.50 -11.92
CA GLU A 36 -2.13 -2.12 -12.39
C GLU A 36 -0.83 -1.88 -13.16
N GLU A 37 0.30 -2.41 -12.66
CA GLU A 37 1.59 -2.29 -13.33
C GLU A 37 1.60 -3.02 -14.68
N ARG A 38 1.13 -4.27 -14.72
CA ARG A 38 1.07 -5.05 -15.95
C ARG A 38 0.13 -4.46 -16.99
N VAL A 39 -1.04 -3.97 -16.57
CA VAL A 39 -1.97 -3.27 -17.46
C VAL A 39 -1.38 -1.95 -17.94
N GLY A 40 -0.70 -1.21 -17.08
CA GLY A 40 -0.02 0.03 -17.42
C GLY A 40 1.13 -0.16 -18.40
N ASP A 41 1.94 -1.21 -18.23
CA ASP A 41 3.01 -1.55 -19.15
C ASP A 41 2.45 -1.99 -20.50
N PHE A 42 1.40 -2.82 -20.51
CA PHE A 42 0.76 -3.30 -21.73
C PHE A 42 0.10 -2.18 -22.54
N LEU A 43 -0.56 -1.23 -21.87
CA LEU A 43 -1.18 -0.07 -22.52
C LEU A 43 -0.17 1.05 -22.86
N GLY A 44 1.13 0.84 -22.59
CA GLY A 44 2.19 1.77 -22.97
C GLY A 44 2.31 3.00 -22.06
N ARG A 45 2.35 2.82 -20.74
CA ARG A 45 2.62 3.82 -19.66
C ARG A 45 2.51 5.30 -20.10
N SER A 46 1.29 5.85 -20.13
CA SER A 46 1.09 7.30 -20.27
C SER A 46 1.42 8.09 -19.00
N GLU A 47 1.53 7.50 -17.81
CA GLU A 47 1.90 8.25 -16.60
C GLU A 47 2.60 7.38 -15.55
N ARG A 48 3.89 7.61 -15.30
CA ARG A 48 4.56 7.11 -14.08
C ARG A 48 4.32 8.11 -12.94
N PRO A 49 3.73 7.73 -11.79
CA PRO A 49 4.15 8.30 -10.53
C PRO A 49 5.33 7.46 -10.02
N VAL A 50 6.48 8.11 -9.90
CA VAL A 50 7.68 7.55 -9.27
C VAL A 50 7.31 7.12 -7.84
N ARG A 51 7.37 5.82 -7.54
CA ARG A 51 7.34 5.35 -6.15
C ARG A 51 8.69 5.72 -5.52
N LYS A 52 8.69 6.66 -4.57
CA LYS A 52 9.83 6.89 -3.68
C LYS A 52 9.95 5.64 -2.78
N PRO A 53 11.13 5.03 -2.62
CA PRO A 53 11.30 3.96 -1.66
C PRO A 53 11.18 4.56 -0.25
N ALA A 54 10.23 4.06 0.53
CA ALA A 54 10.18 4.31 1.97
C ALA A 54 11.07 3.27 2.63
N ASN A 55 12.30 3.67 3.01
CA ASN A 55 13.12 2.89 3.91
C ASN A 55 13.63 3.80 5.04
N GLU A 56 13.29 3.41 6.26
CA GLU A 56 14.00 3.58 7.56
C GLU A 56 14.19 5.03 8.09
N ALA A 57 14.05 5.37 9.38
CA ALA A 57 13.69 4.70 10.63
C ALA A 57 13.50 5.79 11.74
N GLU A 58 12.85 5.41 12.85
CA GLU A 58 12.86 6.04 14.21
C GLU A 58 12.37 7.51 14.38
N SER A 59 11.52 7.83 15.36
CA SER A 59 11.61 7.45 16.78
C SER A 59 10.25 7.10 17.40
N ASN A 60 10.29 6.13 18.31
CA ASN A 60 9.28 5.90 19.34
C ASN A 60 9.15 7.09 20.31
N ASP A 61 8.06 7.03 21.09
CA ASP A 61 7.79 7.65 22.39
C ASP A 61 6.78 8.82 22.46
N PRO A 62 5.93 8.83 23.53
CA PRO A 62 4.48 8.78 23.36
C PRO A 62 3.80 10.08 23.77
N ASP A 63 2.62 10.33 23.19
CA ASP A 63 1.67 11.37 23.62
C ASP A 63 1.07 11.00 24.99
N VAL A 64 1.89 11.12 26.05
CA VAL A 64 1.44 11.10 27.43
C VAL A 64 0.71 12.42 27.67
N LYS A 65 -0.60 12.39 27.51
CA LYS A 65 -1.49 13.44 27.98
C LYS A 65 -1.38 13.52 29.50
N LEU A 66 -0.49 14.37 29.99
CA LEU A 66 -0.45 14.79 31.39
C LEU A 66 -1.77 15.49 31.72
N THR A 67 -2.55 14.91 32.62
CA THR A 67 -3.75 15.54 33.17
C THR A 67 -3.35 16.66 34.15
N PRO A 68 -4.14 17.74 34.28
CA PRO A 68 -3.77 18.93 35.06
C PRO A 68 -3.67 18.76 36.60
N ASP A 69 -3.92 17.57 37.15
CA ASP A 69 -4.08 17.35 38.60
C ASP A 69 -2.77 17.13 39.39
N GLN A 70 -1.59 17.34 38.80
CA GLN A 70 -0.30 17.28 39.52
C GLN A 70 0.41 18.62 39.67
N ILE A 71 -0.25 19.72 39.29
CA ILE A 71 0.22 21.07 39.53
C ILE A 71 -0.49 21.51 40.83
N PHE A 72 0.27 21.79 41.89
CA PHE A 72 -0.16 22.10 43.28
C PHE A 72 -0.22 20.92 44.25
N THR A 73 0.93 20.60 44.85
CA THR A 73 1.01 20.16 46.25
C THR A 73 2.14 20.97 46.90
N PHE A 74 1.82 21.66 48.00
CA PHE A 74 2.76 22.31 48.92
C PHE A 74 3.29 21.29 49.92
#